data_AF-A5Z610-F1
#
_entry.id   AF-A5Z610-F1
#
_cell.length_a   1.000
_cell.length_b   1.000
_cell.length_c   1.000
_cell.angle_alpha   90.00
_cell.angle_beta   90.00
_cell.angle_gamma   90.00
#
_symmetry.space_group_name_H-M   'P 1'
#
loop_
_entity.id
_entity.type
_entity.pdbx_description
1 polymer ?
#
loop_
_entity_poly.entity_id
_entity_poly.type
_entity_poly.pdbx_seq_one_letter_code
_entity_poly.pdbx_strand_id
1 'polypeptide(L)'
;MKKRILLCTALLAMSCIIFSCKKEKGVNDSATESKVIAITETKEVDTTVAKKNVETKNQIYTDEQISEAEKVASDYYKNFAHKVKDLKFKKIKGKKVMFQIYDETNEATRFIYLKLQNGKWKVVNEGY
;
A
#
# COMPACT_ATOMS: atom_id res chain seq x y z
N MET A 1 -13.27 45.71 31.97
CA MET A 1 -13.61 44.54 31.13
C MET A 1 -14.26 45.02 29.84
N LYS A 2 -13.59 44.89 28.70
CA LYS A 2 -14.11 45.32 27.38
C LYS A 2 -13.73 44.23 26.36
N LYS A 3 -14.70 43.41 25.98
CA LYS A 3 -14.55 42.33 24.99
C LYS A 3 -14.30 42.98 23.63
N ARG A 4 -13.20 42.63 22.96
CA ARG A 4 -13.00 42.89 21.53
C ARG A 4 -12.74 41.55 20.86
N ILE A 5 -13.84 40.95 20.39
CA ILE A 5 -13.83 39.87 19.43
C ILE A 5 -13.62 40.54 18.08
N LEU A 6 -12.51 40.23 17.40
CA LEU A 6 -12.28 40.63 16.02
C LEU A 6 -12.27 39.36 15.15
N LEU A 7 -13.43 39.06 14.58
CA LEU A 7 -13.58 38.21 13.39
C LEU A 7 -13.18 39.04 12.16
N CYS A 8 -12.42 38.44 11.24
CA CYS A 8 -12.27 38.73 9.79
C CYS A 8 -10.94 38.07 9.35
N THR A 9 -10.77 37.34 8.25
CA THR A 9 -11.59 37.00 7.09
C THR A 9 -10.79 35.93 6.33
N ALA A 10 -11.49 34.95 5.75
CA ALA A 10 -10.90 33.93 4.90
C ALA A 10 -10.27 34.52 3.61
N LEU A 11 -9.13 33.99 3.18
CA LEU A 11 -8.72 34.03 1.78
C LEU A 11 -8.37 32.60 1.32
N LEU A 12 -9.20 32.08 0.42
CA LEU A 12 -8.94 30.90 -0.40
C LEU A 12 -7.88 31.23 -1.44
N ALA A 13 -6.79 30.46 -1.50
CA ALA A 13 -5.91 30.42 -2.66
C ALA A 13 -6.03 29.04 -3.31
N MET A 14 -6.80 29.00 -4.38
CA MET A 14 -7.03 27.87 -5.29
C MET A 14 -5.80 27.69 -6.19
N SER A 15 -4.94 26.71 -5.94
CA SER A 15 -3.87 26.34 -6.89
C SER A 15 -4.38 25.26 -7.84
N CYS A 16 -4.73 25.66 -9.05
CA CYS A 16 -5.10 24.78 -10.16
C CYS A 16 -3.93 23.87 -10.54
N ILE A 17 -4.20 22.57 -10.56
CA ILE A 17 -3.35 21.55 -11.18
C ILE A 17 -3.59 21.61 -12.69
N ILE A 18 -2.53 21.72 -13.50
CA ILE A 18 -2.59 21.41 -14.92
C ILE A 18 -1.56 20.31 -15.21
N PHE A 19 -2.08 19.12 -15.48
CA PHE A 19 -1.36 17.96 -16.04
C PHE A 19 -1.56 17.96 -17.57
N SER A 20 -0.48 17.85 -18.34
CA SER A 20 -0.44 17.35 -19.73
C SER A 20 0.94 16.70 -19.93
N CYS A 21 1.10 15.35 -19.92
CA CYS A 21 1.06 14.42 -21.07
C CYS A 21 1.99 14.83 -22.24
N LYS A 22 2.92 14.03 -22.84
CA LYS A 22 2.99 12.57 -23.13
C LYS A 22 4.45 12.17 -23.57
N LYS A 23 4.81 10.88 -23.34
CA LYS A 23 5.47 9.82 -24.18
C LYS A 23 6.26 10.20 -25.48
N GLU A 24 7.27 9.49 -26.02
CA GLU A 24 7.93 8.16 -25.89
C GLU A 24 9.19 8.11 -26.82
N LYS A 25 9.93 6.97 -26.81
CA LYS A 25 10.90 6.42 -27.81
C LYS A 25 12.37 6.79 -27.55
N GLY A 26 13.37 5.89 -27.54
CA GLY A 26 13.53 4.45 -27.82
C GLY A 26 15.02 4.18 -28.15
N VAL A 27 15.43 2.90 -28.16
CA VAL A 27 16.69 2.32 -28.72
C VAL A 27 17.88 2.08 -27.75
N ASN A 28 17.89 0.84 -27.23
CA ASN A 28 18.90 -0.24 -27.36
C ASN A 28 20.39 0.14 -27.58
N ASP A 29 21.31 -0.42 -26.77
CA ASP A 29 22.39 -1.28 -27.29
C ASP A 29 23.26 -1.94 -26.22
N SER A 30 23.82 -3.08 -26.65
CA SER A 30 25.11 -3.69 -26.27
C SER A 30 25.18 -4.76 -25.18
N ALA A 31 25.63 -5.92 -25.65
CA ALA A 31 25.97 -7.16 -24.97
C ALA A 31 27.20 -7.07 -24.07
N THR A 32 27.28 -7.93 -23.04
CA THR A 32 28.50 -8.71 -22.71
C THR A 32 28.22 -9.79 -21.63
N GLU A 33 28.30 -11.04 -22.08
CA GLU A 33 28.91 -12.24 -21.48
C GLU A 33 28.90 -12.55 -19.96
N SER A 34 28.45 -13.79 -19.68
CA SER A 34 29.01 -14.80 -18.78
C SER A 34 29.35 -14.46 -17.31
N LYS A 35 28.68 -15.16 -16.37
CA LYS A 35 29.34 -16.23 -15.59
C LYS A 35 28.33 -17.15 -14.88
N VAL A 36 28.46 -18.44 -15.20
CA VAL A 36 27.90 -19.62 -14.55
C VAL A 36 28.22 -19.63 -13.06
N ILE A 37 27.23 -19.86 -12.19
CA ILE A 37 27.45 -20.52 -10.90
C ILE A 37 26.33 -21.53 -10.68
N ALA A 38 26.67 -22.80 -10.93
CA ALA A 38 25.94 -23.96 -10.46
C ALA A 38 26.04 -24.04 -8.93
N ILE A 39 24.92 -24.23 -8.25
CA ILE A 39 24.92 -24.74 -6.87
C ILE A 39 23.84 -25.82 -6.77
N THR A 40 24.28 -27.02 -7.08
CA THR A 40 23.98 -28.31 -6.44
C THR A 40 22.58 -28.48 -5.86
N GLU A 41 21.79 -29.32 -6.53
CA GLU A 41 20.62 -29.97 -5.96
C GLU A 41 21.02 -30.79 -4.73
N THR A 42 20.34 -30.54 -3.61
CA THR A 42 20.13 -31.57 -2.59
C THR A 42 18.65 -31.53 -2.21
N LYS A 43 18.03 -32.71 -2.32
CA LYS A 43 16.61 -33.00 -2.21
C LYS A 43 15.95 -32.51 -0.92
N GLU A 44 14.77 -31.91 -1.12
CA GLU A 44 13.47 -32.18 -0.47
C GLU A 44 13.40 -32.16 1.07
N VAL A 45 12.75 -31.12 1.64
CA VAL A 45 11.49 -31.28 2.41
C VAL A 45 10.67 -29.98 2.26
N ASP A 46 9.41 -30.20 1.94
CA ASP A 46 8.34 -29.27 1.60
C ASP A 46 7.96 -28.34 2.76
N THR A 47 8.14 -27.03 2.56
CA THR A 47 7.24 -26.02 3.13
C THR A 47 7.26 -24.86 2.15
N THR A 48 6.15 -24.71 1.43
CA THR A 48 5.89 -23.64 0.46
C THR A 48 5.79 -22.28 1.15
N VAL A 49 6.91 -21.77 1.67
CA VAL A 49 7.10 -20.33 1.84
C VAL A 49 7.43 -19.83 0.45
N ALA A 50 6.46 -19.19 -0.20
CA ALA A 50 6.68 -18.46 -1.43
C ALA A 50 7.91 -17.55 -1.22
N LYS A 51 9.07 -17.97 -1.76
CA LYS A 51 10.27 -17.15 -1.83
C LYS A 51 9.96 -15.99 -2.76
N LYS A 52 9.33 -14.95 -2.22
CA LYS A 52 9.24 -13.65 -2.85
C LYS A 52 10.60 -12.98 -2.64
N ASN A 53 11.59 -13.44 -3.40
CA ASN A 53 12.85 -12.73 -3.51
C ASN A 53 12.59 -11.46 -4.34
N VAL A 54 12.03 -10.45 -3.68
CA VAL A 54 12.08 -9.08 -4.17
C VAL A 54 12.93 -8.35 -3.15
N GLU A 55 14.22 -8.27 -3.47
CA GLU A 55 15.14 -7.36 -2.80
C GLU A 55 14.68 -5.93 -3.12
N THR A 56 13.67 -5.44 -2.38
CA THR A 56 13.01 -4.17 -2.64
C THR A 56 13.88 -3.05 -2.07
N LYS A 57 14.89 -2.59 -2.83
CA LYS A 57 15.79 -1.49 -2.43
C LYS A 57 15.12 -0.14 -2.10
N ASN A 58 13.79 -0.04 -2.01
CA ASN A 58 13.03 1.17 -1.63
C ASN A 58 11.70 0.89 -0.88
N GLN A 59 11.51 -0.28 -0.24
CA GLN A 59 10.26 -0.54 0.50
C GLN A 59 10.25 0.22 1.83
N ILE A 60 9.24 1.07 2.04
CA ILE A 60 9.11 1.93 3.24
C ILE A 60 8.84 1.11 4.51
N TYR A 61 8.20 -0.05 4.37
CA TYR A 61 7.82 -0.94 5.46
C TYR A 61 8.38 -2.33 5.21
N THR A 62 8.85 -3.01 6.26
CA THR A 62 9.26 -4.42 6.16
C THR A 62 8.05 -5.32 5.93
N ASP A 63 8.29 -6.56 5.52
CA ASP A 63 7.21 -7.51 5.31
C ASP A 63 6.49 -7.85 6.64
N GLU A 64 7.21 -7.87 7.77
CA GLU A 64 6.61 -8.02 9.11
C GLU A 64 5.66 -6.85 9.41
N GLN A 65 6.08 -5.61 9.13
CA GLN A 65 5.25 -4.43 9.32
C GLN A 65 4.00 -4.44 8.43
N ILE A 66 4.10 -4.97 7.21
CA ILE A 66 2.94 -5.16 6.33
C ILE A 66 2.02 -6.24 6.88
N SER A 67 2.56 -7.34 7.41
CA SER A 67 1.78 -8.42 8.04
C SER A 67 1.03 -7.92 9.29
N GLU A 68 1.66 -7.06 10.10
CA GLU A 68 0.98 -6.39 11.21
C GLU A 68 -0.17 -5.49 10.74
N ALA A 69 0.04 -4.72 9.67
CA ALA A 69 -1.02 -3.90 9.08
C ALA A 69 -2.17 -4.76 8.52
N GLU A 70 -1.87 -5.94 7.98
CA GLU A 70 -2.86 -6.90 7.48
C GLU A 70 -3.73 -7.44 8.61
N LYS A 71 -3.13 -7.78 9.77
CA LYS A 71 -3.87 -8.18 10.97
C LYS A 71 -4.84 -7.09 11.43
N VAL A 72 -4.39 -5.84 11.48
CA VAL A 72 -5.24 -4.70 11.85
C VAL A 72 -6.36 -4.48 10.83
N ALA A 73 -6.09 -4.65 9.54
CA ALA A 73 -7.11 -4.57 8.50
C ALA A 73 -8.16 -5.69 8.61
N SER A 74 -7.72 -6.92 8.90
CA SER A 74 -8.60 -8.07 9.13
C SER A 74 -9.48 -7.86 10.37
N ASP A 75 -8.88 -7.44 11.48
CA ASP A 75 -9.59 -7.16 12.73
C ASP A 75 -10.63 -6.05 12.59
N TYR A 76 -10.33 -5.02 11.80
CA TYR A 76 -11.25 -3.92 11.53
C TYR A 76 -12.60 -4.42 10.98
N TYR A 77 -12.59 -5.40 10.08
CA TYR A 77 -13.81 -5.92 9.47
C TYR A 77 -14.53 -7.03 10.27
N LYS A 78 -13.95 -7.55 11.37
CA LYS A 78 -14.58 -8.63 12.16
C LYS A 78 -15.96 -8.28 12.71
N ASN A 79 -16.20 -6.99 12.99
CA ASN A 79 -17.43 -6.50 13.59
C ASN A 79 -18.38 -5.85 12.58
N PHE A 80 -18.10 -5.96 11.29
CA PHE A 80 -18.94 -5.38 10.25
C PHE A 80 -20.10 -6.34 9.95
N ALA A 81 -21.30 -5.78 9.73
CA ALA A 81 -22.48 -6.57 9.41
C ALA A 81 -22.41 -7.18 7.99
N HIS A 82 -21.71 -6.52 7.07
CA HIS A 82 -21.51 -7.02 5.71
C HIS A 82 -20.32 -7.99 5.65
N LYS A 83 -20.50 -9.05 4.85
CA LYS A 83 -19.45 -10.06 4.65
C LYS A 83 -18.38 -9.52 3.72
N VAL A 84 -17.13 -9.66 4.14
CA VAL A 84 -15.96 -9.30 3.35
C VAL A 84 -15.00 -10.49 3.25
N LYS A 85 -14.31 -10.62 2.12
CA LYS A 85 -13.31 -11.67 1.87
C LYS A 85 -12.14 -11.17 1.02
N ASP A 86 -11.16 -12.04 0.81
CA ASP A 86 -10.05 -11.79 -0.11
C ASP A 86 -9.20 -10.55 0.24
N LEU A 87 -8.94 -10.31 1.52
CA LEU A 87 -8.01 -9.26 1.96
C LEU A 87 -6.63 -9.53 1.37
N LYS A 88 -6.16 -8.62 0.50
CA LYS A 88 -4.91 -8.77 -0.25
C LYS A 88 -4.12 -7.48 -0.24
N PHE A 89 -2.83 -7.56 0.12
CA PHE A 89 -1.92 -6.42 -0.03
C PHE A 89 -1.87 -5.98 -1.51
N LYS A 90 -1.97 -4.67 -1.74
CA LYS A 90 -1.88 -4.09 -3.10
C LYS A 90 -0.58 -3.37 -3.32
N LYS A 91 -0.34 -2.32 -2.52
CA LYS A 91 0.84 -1.45 -2.63
C LYS A 91 0.95 -0.53 -1.43
N ILE A 92 2.11 0.10 -1.31
CA ILE A 92 2.32 1.25 -0.44
C ILE A 92 2.15 2.52 -1.30
N LYS A 93 1.31 3.46 -0.86
CA LYS A 93 1.13 4.78 -1.50
C LYS A 93 1.52 5.88 -0.51
N GLY A 94 2.69 6.49 -0.72
CA GLY A 94 3.30 7.38 0.28
C GLY A 94 3.59 6.60 1.56
N LYS A 95 3.11 7.09 2.72
CA LYS A 95 3.25 6.37 4.01
C LYS A 95 2.05 5.48 4.36
N LYS A 96 1.18 5.16 3.39
CA LYS A 96 -0.02 4.34 3.62
C LYS A 96 0.13 2.95 2.99
N VAL A 97 -0.16 1.91 3.76
CA VAL A 97 -0.34 0.54 3.27
C VAL A 97 -1.77 0.40 2.77
N MET A 98 -1.96 -0.12 1.56
CA MET A 98 -3.28 -0.30 0.96
C MET A 98 -3.57 -1.79 0.78
N PHE A 99 -4.67 -2.25 1.34
CA PHE A 99 -5.23 -3.57 1.09
C PHE A 99 -6.49 -3.45 0.25
N GLN A 100 -6.67 -4.39 -0.66
CA GLN A 100 -7.93 -4.62 -1.35
C GLN A 100 -8.70 -5.68 -0.59
N ILE A 101 -10.01 -5.52 -0.53
CA ILE A 101 -10.94 -6.51 0.01
C ILE A 101 -12.17 -6.57 -0.90
N TYR A 102 -12.80 -7.74 -1.00
CA TYR A 102 -14.07 -7.88 -1.72
C TYR A 102 -15.20 -7.85 -0.70
N ASP A 103 -16.10 -6.89 -0.86
CA ASP A 103 -17.34 -6.80 -0.10
C ASP A 103 -18.42 -7.61 -0.83
N GLU A 104 -18.78 -8.74 -0.23
CA GLU A 104 -19.77 -9.66 -0.81
C GLU A 104 -21.18 -9.09 -0.76
N THR A 105 -21.46 -8.15 0.15
CA THR A 105 -22.80 -7.58 0.31
C THR A 105 -23.10 -6.54 -0.76
N ASN A 106 -22.09 -5.75 -1.13
CA ASN A 106 -22.20 -4.73 -2.17
C ASN A 106 -21.64 -5.22 -3.53
N GLU A 107 -21.21 -6.48 -3.60
CA GLU A 107 -20.57 -7.11 -4.77
C GLU A 107 -19.44 -6.28 -5.38
N ALA A 108 -18.70 -5.55 -4.53
CA ALA A 108 -17.77 -4.52 -4.96
C ALA A 108 -16.41 -4.67 -4.31
N THR A 109 -15.38 -4.21 -5.03
CA THR A 109 -14.04 -4.10 -4.48
C THR A 109 -13.94 -2.86 -3.60
N ARG A 110 -13.47 -3.04 -2.37
CA ARG A 110 -13.18 -1.96 -1.41
C ARG A 110 -11.69 -1.91 -1.12
N PHE A 111 -11.18 -0.73 -0.81
CA PHE A 111 -9.81 -0.51 -0.35
C PHE A 111 -9.81 0.00 1.07
N ILE A 112 -8.88 -0.50 1.88
CA ILE A 112 -8.59 0.01 3.22
C ILE A 112 -7.16 0.53 3.27
N TYR A 113 -6.99 1.68 3.90
CA TYR A 113 -5.72 2.38 4.00
C TYR A 113 -5.27 2.47 5.45
N LEU A 114 -4.07 1.95 5.73
CA LEU A 114 -3.48 1.99 7.06
C LEU A 114 -2.22 2.86 7.07
N LYS A 115 -2.00 3.57 8.17
CA LYS A 115 -0.80 4.36 8.42
C LYS A 115 -0.24 4.03 9.79
N LEU A 116 1.07 3.81 9.88
CA LEU A 116 1.76 3.67 11.16
C LEU A 116 1.88 5.06 11.81
N GLN A 117 1.29 5.21 13.00
CA GLN A 117 1.28 6.45 13.77
C GLN A 117 1.66 6.13 15.22
N ASN A 118 2.77 6.70 15.69
CA ASN A 118 3.26 6.51 17.06
C ASN A 118 3.39 5.01 17.44
N GLY A 119 3.96 4.21 16.53
CA GLY A 119 4.14 2.77 16.72
C GLY A 119 2.87 1.93 16.60
N LYS A 120 1.71 2.52 16.24
CA LYS A 120 0.44 1.79 16.07
C LYS A 120 -0.14 1.99 14.68
N TRP A 121 -0.57 0.90 14.05
CA TRP A 121 -1.31 0.95 12.80
C TRP A 121 -2.71 1.50 13.03
N LYS A 122 -3.12 2.47 12.20
CA LYS A 122 -4.47 3.03 12.22
C LYS A 122 -5.06 3.01 10.84
N VAL A 123 -6.34 2.67 10.76
CA VAL A 123 -7.17 2.88 9.57
C VAL A 123 -7.35 4.38 9.40
N VAL A 124 -6.99 4.90 8.22
CA VAL A 124 -7.07 6.34 7.92
C VAL A 124 -8.00 6.66 6.75
N ASN A 125 -8.42 5.66 5.99
CA ASN A 125 -9.44 5.78 4.97
C ASN A 125 -9.97 4.39 4.58
N GLU A 126 -11.18 4.35 4.06
CA GLU A 126 -11.77 3.19 3.40
C GLU A 126 -12.75 3.65 2.30
N GLY A 127 -12.99 2.81 1.29
CA GLY A 127 -13.97 3.10 0.25
C GLY A 127 -13.87 2.19 -0.96
N TYR A 128 -14.87 2.26 -1.84
CA TYR A 128 -14.91 1.55 -3.13
C TYR A 128 -14.07 2.27 -4.18
#